data_AF-A0A0S7ERK3-F1
#
_entry.id   AF-A0A0S7ERK3-F1
#
_cell.length_a   1.000
_cell.length_b   1.000
_cell.length_c   1.000
_cell.angle_alpha   90.00
_cell.angle_beta   90.00
_cell.angle_gamma   90.00
#
_symmetry.space_group_name_H-M   'P 1'
#
loop_
_entity.id
_entity.type
_entity.pdbx_description
1 polymer ?
#
loop_
_entity_poly.entity_id
_entity_poly.type
_entity_poly.pdbx_seq_one_letter_code
_entity_poly.pdbx_strand_id
1 'polypeptide(L)'
;SSGPQAKQDGLREEVEEAWRRLESIKDQYSADLYHFATKEDDYANYFIRLLELQADYHKKSHEFLDRNISELKENHSQKDPAAGLSSLKVYGEPLLSHLSQSGRAIAAPIQECIHMLLRTAMREEGLFRLAAAASVVKRLKTCLNQGVVDHSEFSMDPHAVAGALKCYLRELPEPLMTFELYSDWFSAAGEKDLSVKLEKFRNLLQKLPPEN
;
A
#
# COMPACT_ATOMS: atom_id res chain seq x y z
N SER A 1 68.89 -38.03 69.37
CA SER A 1 68.36 -36.83 68.71
C SER A 1 68.18 -37.16 67.22
N SER A 2 67.00 -37.64 66.82
CA SER A 2 66.67 -38.09 65.45
C SER A 2 65.48 -37.35 64.83
N GLY A 3 64.76 -36.55 65.63
CA GLY A 3 63.57 -35.81 65.20
C GLY A 3 63.80 -34.76 64.10
N PRO A 4 64.94 -34.03 64.04
CA PRO A 4 65.21 -33.09 62.96
C PRO A 4 65.41 -33.79 61.61
N GLN A 5 66.12 -34.93 61.61
CA GLN A 5 66.45 -35.68 60.40
C GLN A 5 65.19 -36.33 59.79
N ALA A 6 64.36 -36.95 60.62
CA ALA A 6 63.10 -37.56 60.15
C ALA A 6 62.11 -36.51 59.58
N LYS A 7 62.06 -35.31 60.16
CA LYS A 7 61.27 -34.20 59.61
C LYS A 7 61.83 -33.69 58.29
N GLN A 8 63.15 -33.63 58.17
CA GLN A 8 63.82 -33.22 56.93
C GLN A 8 63.59 -34.24 55.81
N ASP A 9 63.64 -35.53 56.11
CA ASP A 9 63.39 -36.60 55.15
C ASP A 9 61.91 -36.65 54.73
N GLY A 10 60.97 -36.42 55.65
CA GLY A 10 59.54 -36.31 55.33
C GLY A 10 59.22 -35.09 54.46
N LEU A 11 59.78 -33.92 54.76
CA LEU A 11 59.63 -32.73 53.90
C LEU A 11 60.23 -32.96 52.51
N ARG A 12 61.34 -33.70 52.42
CA ARG A 12 61.94 -34.07 51.14
C ARG A 12 61.02 -34.99 50.34
N GLU A 13 60.41 -35.99 50.99
CA GLU A 13 59.47 -36.91 50.35
C GLU A 13 58.20 -36.17 49.87
N GLU A 14 57.66 -35.25 50.66
CA GLU A 14 56.53 -34.39 50.28
C GLU A 14 56.88 -33.50 49.06
N VAL A 15 58.08 -32.92 49.03
CA VAL A 15 58.57 -32.15 47.89
C VAL A 15 58.72 -33.03 46.64
N GLU A 16 59.27 -34.24 46.78
CA GLU A 16 59.41 -35.20 45.68
C GLU A 16 58.05 -35.70 45.17
N GLU A 17 57.05 -35.83 46.03
CA GLU A 17 55.67 -36.17 45.63
C GLU A 17 54.97 -35.00 44.94
N ALA A 18 55.07 -33.79 45.50
CA ALA A 18 54.53 -32.58 44.90
C ALA A 18 55.13 -32.32 43.51
N TRP A 19 56.44 -32.56 43.36
CA TRP A 19 57.13 -32.44 42.07
C TRP A 19 56.64 -33.47 41.05
N ARG A 20 56.45 -34.73 41.45
CA ARG A 20 55.85 -35.77 40.59
C ARG A 20 54.43 -35.42 40.13
N ARG A 21 53.60 -34.87 41.02
CA ARG A 21 52.25 -34.41 40.67
C ARG A 21 52.28 -33.23 39.71
N LEU A 22 53.19 -32.28 39.91
CA LEU A 22 53.35 -31.13 39.03
C LEU A 22 53.73 -31.58 37.61
N GLU A 23 54.69 -32.49 37.48
CA GLU A 23 55.12 -32.97 36.17
C GLU A 23 53.98 -33.73 35.45
N SER A 24 53.23 -34.55 36.19
CA SER A 24 52.05 -35.26 35.65
C SER A 24 50.96 -34.28 35.13
N ILE A 25 50.65 -33.23 35.89
CA ILE A 25 49.68 -32.21 35.45
C ILE A 25 50.17 -31.46 34.22
N LYS A 26 51.46 -31.13 34.17
CA LYS A 26 52.09 -30.44 33.03
C LYS A 26 52.07 -31.31 31.77
N ASP A 27 52.33 -32.61 31.90
CA ASP A 27 52.25 -33.56 30.79
C ASP A 27 50.81 -33.70 30.28
N GLN A 28 49.84 -33.83 31.20
CA GLN A 28 48.42 -33.90 30.85
C GLN A 28 47.93 -32.62 30.14
N TYR A 29 48.27 -31.45 30.69
CA TYR A 29 47.92 -30.17 30.08
C TYR A 29 48.53 -30.02 28.67
N SER A 30 49.78 -30.46 28.50
CA SER A 30 50.45 -30.45 27.20
C SER A 30 49.73 -31.37 26.20
N ALA A 31 49.36 -32.58 26.62
CA ALA A 31 48.62 -33.52 25.77
C ALA A 31 47.26 -32.96 25.35
N ASP A 32 46.52 -32.32 26.27
CA ASP A 32 45.23 -31.70 25.97
C ASP A 32 45.38 -30.51 25.02
N LEU A 33 46.44 -29.70 25.16
CA LEU A 33 46.74 -28.59 24.25
C LEU A 33 47.03 -29.08 22.83
N TYR A 34 47.82 -30.14 22.68
CA TYR A 34 48.10 -30.74 21.37
C TYR A 34 46.85 -31.35 20.75
N HIS A 35 45.99 -32.00 21.54
CA HIS A 35 44.71 -32.52 21.06
C HIS A 35 43.72 -31.42 20.67
N PHE A 36 43.77 -30.26 21.32
CA PHE A 36 42.98 -29.11 20.90
C PHE A 36 43.50 -28.55 19.57
N ALA A 37 44.81 -28.38 19.45
CA ALA A 37 45.46 -27.89 18.23
C ALA A 37 45.17 -28.77 17.00
N THR A 38 45.04 -30.09 17.18
CA THR A 38 44.70 -30.99 16.05
C THR A 38 43.27 -30.81 15.53
N LYS A 39 42.39 -30.16 16.30
CA LYS A 39 40.98 -29.91 15.94
C LYS A 39 40.69 -28.46 15.57
N GLU A 40 41.65 -27.57 15.74
CA GLU A 40 41.49 -26.15 15.45
C GLU A 40 41.13 -25.93 13.97
N ASP A 41 41.81 -26.64 13.07
CA ASP A 41 41.54 -26.62 11.63
C ASP A 41 40.13 -27.12 11.31
N ASP A 42 39.64 -28.17 11.99
CA ASP A 42 38.29 -28.68 11.80
C ASP A 42 37.24 -27.64 12.19
N TYR A 43 37.42 -26.98 13.34
CA TYR A 43 36.52 -25.90 13.78
C TYR A 43 36.54 -24.71 12.82
N ALA A 44 37.73 -24.29 12.38
CA ALA A 44 37.87 -23.23 11.38
C ALA A 44 37.15 -23.60 10.07
N ASN A 45 37.28 -24.84 9.60
CA ASN A 45 36.60 -25.34 8.42
C ASN A 45 35.06 -25.35 8.60
N TYR A 46 34.55 -25.72 9.77
CA TYR A 46 33.11 -25.64 10.05
C TYR A 46 32.61 -24.19 10.01
N PHE A 47 33.35 -23.25 10.60
CA PHE A 47 32.98 -21.83 10.58
C PHE A 47 33.02 -21.24 9.16
N ILE A 48 34.06 -21.54 8.38
CA ILE A 48 34.17 -21.13 6.97
C ILE A 48 32.96 -21.68 6.21
N ARG A 49 32.65 -22.97 6.37
CA ARG A 49 31.54 -23.61 5.66
C ARG A 49 30.20 -22.99 6.02
N LEU A 50 29.98 -22.65 7.29
CA LEU A 50 28.77 -21.98 7.75
C LEU A 50 28.62 -20.60 7.07
N LEU A 51 29.68 -19.81 7.05
CA LEU A 51 29.68 -18.47 6.43
C LEU A 51 29.45 -18.55 4.92
N GLU A 52 30.05 -19.51 4.23
CA GLU A 52 29.80 -19.76 2.80
C GLU A 52 28.33 -20.09 2.52
N LEU A 53 27.73 -20.99 3.32
CA LEU A 53 26.32 -21.36 3.18
C LEU A 53 25.39 -20.18 3.43
N GLN A 54 25.70 -19.35 4.43
CA GLN A 54 24.92 -18.16 4.73
C GLN A 54 25.02 -17.13 3.59
N ALA A 55 26.21 -16.92 3.03
CA ALA A 55 26.41 -16.04 1.88
C ALA A 55 25.62 -16.53 0.65
N ASP A 56 25.67 -17.83 0.36
CA ASP A 56 24.91 -18.44 -0.75
C ASP A 56 23.39 -18.32 -0.55
N TYR A 57 22.89 -18.54 0.67
CA TYR A 57 21.49 -18.34 1.00
C TYR A 57 21.02 -16.90 0.76
N HIS A 58 21.77 -15.91 1.25
CA HIS A 58 21.41 -14.50 1.05
C HIS A 58 21.47 -14.09 -0.41
N LYS A 59 22.45 -14.59 -1.17
CA LYS A 59 22.52 -14.36 -2.62
C LYS A 59 21.29 -14.91 -3.34
N LYS A 60 20.91 -16.16 -3.07
CA LYS A 60 19.71 -16.78 -3.66
C LYS A 60 18.43 -16.05 -3.27
N SER A 61 18.33 -15.61 -2.01
CA SER A 61 17.19 -14.83 -1.52
C SER A 61 17.07 -13.47 -2.24
N HIS A 62 18.20 -12.79 -2.41
CA HIS A 62 18.25 -11.54 -3.17
C HIS A 62 17.84 -11.74 -4.64
N GLU A 63 18.39 -12.75 -5.32
CA GLU A 63 18.02 -13.09 -6.69
C GLU A 63 16.53 -13.44 -6.82
N PHE A 64 15.96 -14.14 -5.84
CA PHE A 64 14.53 -14.43 -5.80
C PHE A 64 13.70 -13.15 -5.65
N LEU A 65 14.05 -12.27 -4.71
CA LEU A 65 13.36 -10.99 -4.52
C LEU A 65 13.47 -10.11 -5.78
N ASP A 66 14.66 -10.00 -6.38
CA ASP A 66 14.88 -9.24 -7.62
C ASP A 66 14.06 -9.78 -8.78
N ARG A 67 13.96 -11.11 -8.93
CA ARG A 67 13.10 -11.73 -9.95
C ARG A 67 11.64 -11.34 -9.72
N ASN A 68 11.12 -11.50 -8.51
CA ASN A 68 9.74 -11.14 -8.18
C ASN A 68 9.48 -9.64 -8.38
N ILE A 69 10.42 -8.78 -7.98
CA ILE A 69 10.34 -7.33 -8.21
C ILE A 69 10.31 -7.04 -9.71
N SER A 70 11.14 -7.71 -10.50
CA SER A 70 11.18 -7.53 -11.96
C SER A 70 9.90 -8.01 -12.63
N GLU A 71 9.38 -9.17 -12.25
CA GLU A 71 8.09 -9.69 -12.72
C GLU A 71 6.94 -8.74 -12.35
N LEU A 72 6.90 -8.23 -11.11
CA LEU A 72 5.90 -7.24 -10.68
C LEU A 72 6.03 -5.94 -11.47
N LYS A 73 7.26 -5.45 -11.70
CA LYS A 73 7.53 -4.27 -12.52
C LYS A 73 7.15 -4.48 -13.97
N GLU A 74 7.38 -5.66 -14.54
CA GLU A 74 7.03 -5.98 -15.93
C GLU A 74 5.52 -6.12 -16.08
N ASN A 75 4.83 -6.78 -15.13
CA ASN A 75 3.37 -6.81 -15.07
C ASN A 75 2.77 -5.41 -14.88
N HIS A 76 3.48 -4.52 -14.19
CA HIS A 76 3.10 -3.11 -14.08
C HIS A 76 3.45 -2.32 -15.36
N SER A 77 4.57 -2.63 -16.03
CA SER A 77 5.05 -1.95 -17.24
C SER A 77 4.33 -2.39 -18.51
N GLN A 78 3.81 -3.62 -18.58
CA GLN A 78 2.83 -4.02 -19.61
C GLN A 78 1.48 -3.29 -19.42
N LYS A 79 1.25 -2.68 -18.24
CA LYS A 79 0.20 -1.70 -18.01
C LYS A 79 0.65 -0.24 -18.19
N ASP A 80 1.95 0.04 -18.37
CA ASP A 80 2.50 1.40 -18.43
C ASP A 80 3.75 1.54 -19.32
N PRO A 81 3.60 2.04 -20.56
CA PRO A 81 4.54 2.96 -21.17
C PRO A 81 4.11 4.43 -20.95
N ALA A 82 3.47 4.75 -19.82
CA ALA A 82 3.11 6.11 -19.44
C ALA A 82 3.28 6.32 -17.93
N ALA A 83 4.46 6.80 -17.51
CA ALA A 83 4.61 7.47 -16.23
C ALA A 83 3.64 8.68 -16.18
N GLY A 84 2.43 8.44 -15.68
CA GLY A 84 1.32 9.40 -15.63
C GLY A 84 0.07 8.91 -14.88
N LEU A 85 0.01 7.65 -14.42
CA LEU A 85 -1.08 7.16 -13.56
C LEU A 85 -0.90 7.54 -12.08
N SER A 86 -0.58 8.81 -11.82
CA SER A 86 -1.19 9.46 -10.66
C SER A 86 -2.68 9.61 -10.98
N SER A 87 -3.41 8.52 -10.73
CA SER A 87 -4.82 8.50 -10.39
C SER A 87 -5.75 9.20 -11.40
N LEU A 88 -6.45 8.42 -12.23
CA LEU A 88 -7.70 8.80 -12.91
C LEU A 88 -8.84 9.12 -11.90
N LYS A 89 -8.50 9.74 -10.78
CA LYS A 89 -9.44 10.12 -9.75
C LYS A 89 -10.35 11.16 -10.36
N VAL A 90 -11.62 10.85 -10.41
CA VAL A 90 -12.66 11.75 -10.89
C VAL A 90 -13.40 12.36 -9.69
N TYR A 91 -13.51 11.62 -8.58
CA TYR A 91 -14.14 12.11 -7.36
C TYR A 91 -13.19 13.01 -6.57
N GLY A 92 -13.60 14.24 -6.28
CA GLY A 92 -12.77 15.18 -5.51
C GLY A 92 -11.76 15.97 -6.33
N GLU A 93 -11.67 15.73 -7.64
CA GLU A 93 -10.82 16.50 -8.55
C GLU A 93 -11.62 17.59 -9.26
N PRO A 94 -11.01 18.74 -9.61
CA PRO A 94 -11.67 19.76 -10.41
C PRO A 94 -12.21 19.19 -11.73
N LEU A 95 -13.38 19.66 -12.14
CA LEU A 95 -14.10 19.19 -13.33
C LEU A 95 -13.24 19.28 -14.59
N LEU A 96 -12.68 20.48 -14.83
CA LEU A 96 -11.81 20.76 -15.96
C LEU A 96 -10.60 19.82 -16.03
N SER A 97 -9.96 19.53 -14.88
CA SER A 97 -8.74 18.71 -14.82
C SER A 97 -8.96 17.31 -15.37
N HIS A 98 -9.98 16.61 -14.86
CA HIS A 98 -10.22 15.22 -15.25
C HIS A 98 -10.91 15.09 -16.62
N LEU A 99 -11.70 16.09 -17.06
CA LEU A 99 -12.21 16.14 -18.43
C LEU A 99 -11.09 16.33 -19.45
N SER A 100 -10.18 17.27 -19.19
CA SER A 100 -9.02 17.53 -20.06
C SER A 100 -8.10 16.31 -20.15
N GLN A 101 -7.84 15.65 -19.01
CA GLN A 101 -7.00 14.44 -18.97
C GLN A 101 -7.63 13.26 -19.72
N SER A 102 -8.96 13.09 -19.62
CA SER A 102 -9.67 11.98 -20.27
C SER A 102 -10.09 12.27 -21.72
N GLY A 103 -10.01 13.52 -22.17
CA GLY A 103 -10.51 13.97 -23.48
C GLY A 103 -12.02 13.81 -23.63
N ARG A 104 -12.78 13.73 -22.52
CA ARG A 104 -14.24 13.57 -22.54
C ARG A 104 -14.93 14.92 -22.43
N ALA A 105 -16.08 15.05 -23.09
CA ALA A 105 -16.96 16.20 -22.94
C ALA A 105 -17.82 16.13 -21.65
N ILE A 106 -18.13 14.91 -21.19
CA ILE A 106 -18.94 14.67 -19.99
C ILE A 106 -18.15 13.76 -19.06
N ALA A 107 -18.16 14.09 -17.77
CA ALA A 107 -17.43 13.35 -16.76
C ALA A 107 -17.92 11.91 -16.68
N ALA A 108 -16.98 10.96 -16.58
CA ALA A 108 -17.29 9.54 -16.54
C ALA A 108 -18.35 9.18 -15.49
N PRO A 109 -18.26 9.66 -14.23
CA PRO A 109 -19.29 9.36 -13.23
C PRO A 109 -20.68 9.82 -13.62
N ILE A 110 -20.82 10.95 -14.33
CA ILE A 110 -22.11 11.43 -14.81
C ILE A 110 -22.62 10.51 -15.92
N GLN A 111 -21.81 10.29 -16.95
CA GLN A 111 -22.22 9.54 -18.12
C GLN A 111 -22.57 8.08 -17.80
N GLU A 112 -21.69 7.38 -17.08
CA GLU A 112 -21.93 5.97 -16.74
C GLU A 112 -23.15 5.82 -15.81
N CYS A 113 -23.29 6.69 -14.81
CA CYS A 113 -24.45 6.64 -13.90
C CYS A 113 -25.76 6.92 -14.64
N ILE A 114 -25.81 7.97 -15.46
CA ILE A 114 -27.02 8.29 -16.23
C ILE A 114 -27.37 7.15 -17.19
N HIS A 115 -26.38 6.57 -17.86
CA HIS A 115 -26.60 5.46 -18.77
C HIS A 115 -27.20 4.24 -18.06
N MET A 116 -26.69 3.88 -16.88
CA MET A 116 -27.25 2.80 -16.06
C MET A 116 -28.68 3.11 -15.60
N LEU A 117 -28.92 4.33 -15.10
CA LEU A 117 -30.23 4.74 -14.61
C LEU A 117 -31.30 4.76 -15.71
N LEU A 118 -30.97 5.25 -16.90
CA LEU A 118 -31.90 5.27 -18.02
C LEU A 118 -32.30 3.86 -18.48
N ARG A 119 -31.44 2.86 -18.26
CA ARG A 119 -31.71 1.46 -18.65
C ARG A 119 -32.59 0.73 -17.63
N THR A 120 -32.36 0.89 -16.34
CA THR A 120 -33.01 0.05 -15.32
C THR A 120 -33.84 0.81 -14.28
N ALA A 121 -33.61 2.11 -14.10
CA ALA A 121 -34.11 2.84 -12.93
C ALA A 121 -35.33 3.74 -13.19
N MET A 122 -35.78 3.87 -14.44
CA MET A 122 -36.83 4.85 -14.79
C MET A 122 -38.19 4.59 -14.13
N ARG A 123 -38.42 3.37 -13.64
CA ARG A 123 -39.62 2.97 -12.91
C ARG A 123 -39.37 2.73 -11.42
N GLU A 124 -38.15 2.98 -10.95
CA GLU A 124 -37.76 2.76 -9.57
C GLU A 124 -38.38 3.81 -8.64
N GLU A 125 -39.04 3.36 -7.57
CA GLU A 125 -39.67 4.28 -6.64
C GLU A 125 -38.63 5.03 -5.80
N GLY A 126 -38.76 6.35 -5.69
CA GLY A 126 -37.88 7.12 -4.81
C GLY A 126 -36.44 7.22 -5.31
N LEU A 127 -36.21 7.10 -6.61
CA LEU A 127 -34.91 7.39 -7.23
C LEU A 127 -34.39 8.77 -6.78
N PHE A 128 -33.09 8.86 -6.47
CA PHE A 128 -32.43 10.00 -5.84
C PHE A 128 -32.88 10.38 -4.41
N ARG A 129 -34.02 9.90 -3.92
CA ARG A 129 -34.54 10.12 -2.56
C ARG A 129 -34.10 9.03 -1.58
N LEU A 130 -34.30 7.76 -1.94
CA LEU A 130 -33.88 6.62 -1.12
C LEU A 130 -32.37 6.40 -1.21
N ALA A 131 -31.78 5.92 -0.11
CA ALA A 131 -30.36 5.64 -0.02
C ALA A 131 -30.12 4.13 -0.09
N ALA A 132 -29.15 3.73 -0.91
CA ALA A 132 -28.61 2.37 -0.88
C ALA A 132 -27.62 2.19 0.27
N ALA A 133 -27.16 0.95 0.45
CA ALA A 133 -26.09 0.65 1.39
C ALA A 133 -24.81 1.42 1.04
N ALA A 134 -24.23 2.11 2.02
CA ALA A 134 -23.03 2.95 1.84
C ALA A 134 -21.83 2.15 1.30
N SER A 135 -21.73 0.86 1.63
CA SER A 135 -20.71 -0.05 1.11
C SER A 135 -20.82 -0.26 -0.39
N VAL A 136 -22.04 -0.38 -0.93
CA VAL A 136 -22.30 -0.56 -2.37
C VAL A 136 -21.97 0.73 -3.13
N VAL A 137 -22.42 1.87 -2.61
CA VAL A 137 -22.06 3.19 -3.17
C VAL A 137 -20.54 3.39 -3.18
N LYS A 138 -19.86 3.06 -2.07
CA LYS A 138 -18.39 3.15 -1.99
C LYS A 138 -17.71 2.25 -3.02
N ARG A 139 -18.19 1.02 -3.22
CA ARG A 139 -17.66 0.10 -4.23
C ARG A 139 -17.81 0.67 -5.64
N LEU A 140 -19.02 1.12 -6.01
CA LEU A 140 -19.28 1.72 -7.32
C LEU A 140 -18.42 2.97 -7.56
N LYS A 141 -18.26 3.85 -6.55
CA LYS A 141 -17.35 5.00 -6.66
C LYS A 141 -15.92 4.59 -6.99
N THR A 142 -15.41 3.53 -6.36
CA THR A 142 -14.06 3.01 -6.64
C THR A 142 -13.95 2.53 -8.08
N CYS A 143 -14.95 1.78 -8.57
CA CYS A 143 -15.02 1.34 -9.96
C CYS A 143 -15.02 2.51 -10.94
N LEU A 144 -15.83 3.55 -10.66
CA LEU A 144 -15.90 4.79 -11.47
C LEU A 144 -14.57 5.56 -11.47
N ASN A 145 -13.88 5.66 -10.32
CA ASN A 145 -12.54 6.26 -10.21
C ASN A 145 -11.45 5.50 -10.97
N GLN A 146 -11.65 4.20 -11.21
CA GLN A 146 -10.69 3.39 -11.95
C GLN A 146 -11.03 3.29 -13.43
N GLY A 147 -12.19 3.81 -13.86
CA GLY A 147 -12.70 3.64 -15.22
C GLY A 147 -13.12 2.20 -15.53
N VAL A 148 -13.29 1.34 -14.53
CA VAL A 148 -13.63 -0.08 -14.67
C VAL A 148 -15.01 -0.32 -14.06
N VAL A 149 -16.06 0.10 -14.76
CA VAL A 149 -17.44 -0.02 -14.29
C VAL A 149 -18.15 -1.14 -15.03
N ASP A 150 -18.40 -2.24 -14.33
CA ASP A 150 -19.28 -3.29 -14.84
C ASP A 150 -20.74 -2.86 -14.66
N HIS A 151 -21.38 -2.49 -15.77
CA HIS A 151 -22.77 -2.04 -15.76
C HIS A 151 -23.74 -3.14 -15.33
N SER A 152 -23.39 -4.41 -15.57
CA SER A 152 -24.25 -5.53 -15.23
C SER A 152 -24.34 -5.72 -13.71
N GLU A 153 -23.23 -5.55 -12.99
CA GLU A 153 -23.14 -5.70 -11.54
C GLU A 153 -24.01 -4.67 -10.80
N PHE A 154 -23.98 -3.41 -11.23
CA PHE A 154 -24.66 -2.31 -10.53
C PHE A 154 -26.07 -2.04 -11.05
N SER A 155 -26.48 -2.68 -12.15
CA SER A 155 -27.82 -2.52 -12.73
C SER A 155 -28.97 -2.92 -11.79
N MET A 156 -28.67 -3.76 -10.78
CA MET A 156 -29.60 -4.29 -9.79
C MET A 156 -29.80 -3.38 -8.56
N ASP A 157 -29.00 -2.32 -8.40
CA ASP A 157 -29.16 -1.34 -7.32
C ASP A 157 -29.16 0.11 -7.87
N PRO A 158 -30.30 0.57 -8.42
CA PRO A 158 -30.46 1.92 -8.92
C PRO A 158 -30.19 3.01 -7.88
N HIS A 159 -30.50 2.74 -6.61
CA HIS A 159 -30.26 3.69 -5.51
C HIS A 159 -28.77 3.86 -5.24
N ALA A 160 -27.97 2.82 -5.42
CA ALA A 160 -26.52 2.93 -5.32
C ALA A 160 -25.95 3.78 -6.45
N VAL A 161 -26.44 3.60 -7.69
CA VAL A 161 -26.03 4.41 -8.85
C VAL A 161 -26.40 5.89 -8.64
N ALA A 162 -27.65 6.16 -8.22
CA ALA A 162 -28.08 7.51 -7.87
C ALA A 162 -27.24 8.10 -6.72
N GLY A 163 -26.89 7.27 -5.73
CA GLY A 163 -25.99 7.63 -4.64
C GLY A 163 -24.60 8.01 -5.12
N ALA A 164 -24.00 7.22 -6.01
CA ALA A 164 -22.67 7.47 -6.56
C ALA A 164 -22.62 8.77 -7.40
N LEU A 165 -23.66 9.04 -8.19
CA LEU A 165 -23.82 10.29 -8.94
C LEU A 165 -23.94 11.51 -8.00
N LYS A 166 -24.80 11.42 -6.98
CA LYS A 166 -24.92 12.48 -5.95
C LYS A 166 -23.60 12.73 -5.22
N CYS A 167 -22.87 11.67 -4.89
CA CYS A 167 -21.56 11.77 -4.26
C CYS A 167 -20.56 12.49 -5.16
N TYR A 168 -20.55 12.20 -6.47
CA TYR A 168 -19.64 12.86 -7.41
C TYR A 168 -19.86 14.37 -7.42
N LEU A 169 -21.11 14.80 -7.65
CA LEU A 169 -21.46 16.23 -7.70
C LEU A 169 -21.16 16.96 -6.39
N ARG A 170 -21.34 16.29 -5.25
CA ARG A 170 -21.07 16.86 -3.92
C ARG A 170 -19.58 16.93 -3.60
N GLU A 171 -18.77 16.04 -4.16
CA GLU A 171 -17.34 15.96 -3.88
C GLU A 171 -16.50 16.85 -4.80
N LEU A 172 -17.09 17.45 -5.84
CA LEU A 172 -16.39 18.44 -6.66
C LEU A 172 -15.87 19.60 -5.77
N PRO A 173 -14.61 20.04 -5.94
CA PRO A 173 -14.06 21.17 -5.20
C PRO A 173 -14.85 22.47 -5.42
N GLU A 174 -15.36 22.64 -6.64
CA GLU A 174 -16.24 23.72 -7.08
C GLU A 174 -17.60 23.10 -7.44
N PRO A 175 -18.74 23.56 -6.89
CA PRO A 175 -20.05 23.03 -7.24
C PRO A 175 -20.35 23.27 -8.71
N LEU A 176 -21.14 22.40 -9.33
CA LEU A 176 -21.49 22.50 -10.75
C LEU A 176 -22.14 23.85 -11.12
N MET A 177 -22.82 24.52 -10.18
CA MET A 177 -23.43 25.83 -10.40
C MET A 177 -22.53 27.01 -10.01
N THR A 178 -21.29 26.74 -9.59
CA THR A 178 -20.26 27.65 -9.06
C THR A 178 -20.65 28.42 -7.80
N PHE A 179 -19.67 28.72 -6.95
CA PHE A 179 -19.85 29.59 -5.79
C PHE A 179 -20.06 31.05 -6.20
N GLU A 180 -19.39 31.49 -7.27
CA GLU A 180 -19.49 32.87 -7.77
C GLU A 180 -20.92 33.27 -8.14
N LEU A 181 -21.64 32.38 -8.85
CA LEU A 181 -23.00 32.65 -9.30
C LEU A 181 -24.08 32.33 -8.25
N TYR A 182 -23.72 31.90 -7.03
CA TYR A 182 -24.68 31.41 -6.02
C TYR A 182 -25.78 32.44 -5.71
N SER A 183 -25.40 33.69 -5.44
CA SER A 183 -26.33 34.78 -5.14
C SER A 183 -27.25 35.09 -6.33
N ASP A 184 -26.73 35.00 -7.54
CA ASP A 184 -27.49 35.24 -8.76
C ASP A 184 -28.52 34.13 -9.01
N TRP A 185 -28.15 32.86 -8.78
CA TRP A 185 -29.08 31.73 -8.84
C TRP A 185 -30.25 31.89 -7.87
N PHE A 186 -29.96 32.34 -6.64
CA PHE A 186 -30.99 32.58 -5.63
C PHE A 186 -31.90 33.75 -5.99
N SER A 187 -31.32 34.84 -6.52
CA SER A 187 -32.05 36.00 -7.04
C SER A 187 -32.98 35.63 -8.20
N ALA A 188 -32.50 34.82 -9.14
CA ALA A 188 -33.31 34.28 -10.23
C ALA A 188 -34.43 33.36 -9.71
N ALA A 189 -34.14 32.49 -8.74
CA ALA A 189 -35.12 31.61 -8.13
C ALA A 189 -36.23 32.36 -7.36
N GLY A 190 -35.94 33.54 -6.82
CA GLY A 190 -36.90 34.42 -6.14
C GLY A 190 -37.84 35.20 -7.07
N GLU A 191 -37.59 35.21 -8.38
CA GLU A 191 -38.42 35.91 -9.34
C GLU A 191 -39.82 35.29 -9.45
N LYS A 192 -40.84 36.16 -9.46
CA LYS A 192 -42.25 35.76 -9.51
C LYS A 192 -42.76 35.63 -10.94
N ASP A 193 -42.30 36.52 -11.83
CA ASP A 193 -42.65 36.45 -13.24
C ASP A 193 -41.88 35.32 -13.92
N LEU A 194 -42.60 34.35 -14.49
CA LEU A 194 -41.97 33.16 -15.09
C LEU A 194 -41.11 33.52 -16.31
N SER A 195 -41.50 34.51 -17.11
CA SER A 195 -40.76 34.92 -18.30
C SER A 195 -39.42 35.53 -17.90
N VAL A 196 -39.45 36.47 -16.95
CA VAL A 196 -38.24 37.10 -16.39
C VAL A 196 -37.36 36.07 -15.68
N LYS A 197 -37.95 35.13 -14.96
CA LYS A 197 -37.23 34.04 -14.28
C LYS A 197 -36.47 33.15 -15.25
N LEU A 198 -37.11 32.71 -16.33
CA LEU A 198 -36.48 31.89 -17.36
C LEU A 198 -35.35 32.64 -18.07
N GLU A 199 -35.55 33.94 -18.34
CA GLU A 199 -34.53 34.79 -18.94
C GLU A 199 -33.31 34.94 -18.03
N LYS A 200 -33.53 35.17 -16.73
CA LYS A 200 -32.45 35.19 -15.72
C LYS A 200 -31.69 33.87 -15.69
N PHE A 201 -32.39 32.72 -15.68
CA PHE A 201 -31.72 31.41 -15.70
C PHE A 201 -30.92 31.17 -16.99
N ARG A 202 -31.44 31.55 -18.16
CA ARG A 202 -30.68 31.47 -19.42
C ARG A 202 -29.40 32.29 -19.37
N ASN A 203 -29.48 33.51 -18.86
CA ASN A 203 -28.31 34.37 -18.73
C ASN A 203 -27.27 33.80 -17.75
N LEU A 204 -27.70 33.12 -16.69
CA LEU A 204 -26.79 32.44 -15.77
C LEU A 204 -26.13 31.20 -16.37
N LEU A 205 -26.88 30.40 -17.11
CA LEU A 205 -26.31 29.25 -17.82
C LEU A 205 -25.22 29.67 -18.82
N GLN A 206 -25.36 30.82 -19.47
CA GLN A 206 -24.34 31.35 -20.39
C GLN A 206 -23.06 31.85 -19.68
N LYS A 207 -23.11 32.11 -18.37
CA LYS A 207 -21.97 32.55 -17.57
C LYS A 207 -21.19 31.40 -16.94
N LEU A 208 -21.74 30.18 -16.95
CA LEU A 208 -21.04 29.02 -16.39
C LEU A 208 -19.77 28.72 -17.19
N PRO A 209 -18.73 28.18 -16.54
CA PRO A 209 -17.59 27.61 -17.25
C PRO A 209 -18.06 26.56 -18.27
N PRO A 210 -17.40 26.44 -19.43
CA PRO A 210 -17.83 25.54 -20.51
C PRO A 210 -17.86 24.06 -20.11
N GLU A 211 -17.10 23.67 -19.08
CA GLU A 211 -17.06 22.32 -18.54
C GLU A 211 -18.24 21.96 -17.63
N ASN A 212 -18.99 22.95 -17.11
CA ASN A 212 -20.11 22.79 -16.17
C ASN A 212 -21.46 22.61 -16.88
#